data_AF-A0A3D0T244-F1
#
_entry.id   AF-A0A3D0T244-F1
#
_cell.length_a   1.000
_cell.length_b   1.000
_cell.length_c   1.000
_cell.angle_alpha   90.00
_cell.angle_beta   90.00
_cell.angle_gamma   90.00
#
_symmetry.space_group_name_H-M   'P 1'
#
loop_
_entity.id
_entity.type
_entity.pdbx_description
1 polymer ?
#
loop_
_entity_poly.entity_id
_entity_poly.type
_entity_poly.pdbx_seq_one_letter_code
_entity_poly.pdbx_strand_id
1 'polypeptide(L)'
;SASGRTPYVIEAMKYANSLNAATISVTCNPESPMMHVAAIGICAVVGAECITGSTRMKSGTAQKLILNMLSTASMIRLGKTYENLMVDVNATNQKLKARATRIVMQATDCSEEQADTALQAANNRAKLAILMILTGQSATEAEAQLADNGGFLRRAVQSHS
;
A
#
# COMPACT_ATOMS: atom_id res chain seq x y z
N SER A 1 20.25 3.68 -1.78
CA SER A 1 21.38 4.54 -2.20
C SER A 1 21.82 4.07 -3.57
N ALA A 2 21.91 4.97 -4.56
CA ALA A 2 22.24 4.57 -5.94
C ALA A 2 23.63 3.92 -6.02
N SER A 3 24.63 4.50 -5.35
CA SER A 3 26.01 4.00 -5.37
C SER A 3 26.20 2.66 -4.67
N GLY A 4 25.30 2.31 -3.74
CA GLY A 4 25.36 1.09 -2.94
C GLY A 4 26.51 1.03 -1.93
N ARG A 5 27.24 2.14 -1.73
CA ARG A 5 28.43 2.22 -0.84
C ARG A 5 28.39 3.36 0.17
N THR A 6 27.25 4.04 0.34
CA THR A 6 27.13 5.19 1.24
C THR A 6 27.32 4.74 2.71
N PRO A 7 28.36 5.21 3.43
CA PRO A 7 28.68 4.72 4.77
C PRO A 7 27.53 4.83 5.77
N TYR A 8 26.81 5.97 5.76
CA TYR A 8 25.63 6.18 6.61
C TYR A 8 24.60 5.04 6.49
N VAL A 9 24.30 4.61 5.26
CA VAL A 9 23.28 3.58 5.03
C VAL A 9 23.78 2.21 5.44
N ILE A 10 25.06 1.93 5.21
CA ILE A 10 25.69 0.67 5.62
C ILE A 10 25.66 0.51 7.14
N GLU A 11 26.09 1.53 7.89
CA GLU A 11 26.10 1.47 9.34
C GLU A 11 24.67 1.42 9.92
N ALA A 12 23.71 2.13 9.32
CA ALA A 12 22.30 2.03 9.71
C ALA A 12 21.75 0.60 9.51
N MET A 13 22.10 -0.07 8.41
CA MET A 13 21.68 -1.46 8.17
C MET A 13 22.38 -2.45 9.11
N LYS A 14 23.68 -2.27 9.39
CA LYS A 14 24.39 -3.10 10.37
C LYS A 14 23.75 -3.00 11.75
N TYR A 15 23.38 -1.79 12.17
CA TYR A 15 22.67 -1.57 13.42
C TYR A 15 21.28 -2.25 13.41
N ALA A 16 20.50 -2.07 12.34
CA ALA A 16 19.21 -2.74 12.19
C ALA A 16 19.35 -4.28 12.25
N ASN A 17 20.37 -4.85 11.62
CA ASN A 17 20.68 -6.28 11.70
C ASN A 17 21.06 -6.72 13.12
N SER A 18 21.82 -5.91 13.88
CA SER A 18 22.13 -6.23 15.29
C SER A 18 20.89 -6.28 16.19
N LEU A 19 19.79 -5.66 15.75
CA LEU A 19 18.48 -5.71 16.39
C LEU A 19 17.55 -6.78 15.79
N ASN A 20 18.06 -7.64 14.90
CA ASN A 20 17.29 -8.65 14.15
C ASN A 20 16.14 -8.05 13.30
N ALA A 21 16.23 -6.78 12.91
CA ALA A 21 15.27 -6.19 12.00
C ALA A 21 15.52 -6.69 10.56
N ALA A 22 14.45 -6.92 9.80
CA ALA A 22 14.57 -7.23 8.38
C ALA A 22 15.16 -6.04 7.61
N THR A 23 16.26 -6.24 6.88
CA THR A 23 16.92 -5.20 6.10
C THR A 23 16.83 -5.47 4.61
N ILE A 24 16.47 -4.42 3.85
CA ILE A 24 16.40 -4.46 2.39
C ILE A 24 17.29 -3.33 1.86
N SER A 25 18.22 -3.65 0.98
CA SER A 25 19.00 -2.65 0.26
C SER A 25 18.42 -2.39 -1.13
N VAL A 26 18.36 -1.12 -1.53
CA VAL A 26 17.98 -0.70 -2.88
C VAL A 26 19.14 0.10 -3.50
N THR A 27 19.75 -0.48 -4.54
CA THR A 27 20.96 0.03 -5.20
C THR A 27 20.84 0.00 -6.73
N CYS A 28 21.79 0.65 -7.41
CA CYS A 28 21.86 0.64 -8.87
C CYS A 28 23.19 0.10 -9.41
N ASN A 29 24.08 -0.32 -8.51
CA ASN A 29 25.35 -0.97 -8.82
C ASN A 29 25.32 -2.41 -8.30
N PRO A 30 25.68 -3.40 -9.13
CA PRO A 30 25.79 -4.79 -8.69
C PRO A 30 26.91 -4.94 -7.65
N GLU A 31 26.84 -6.02 -6.86
CA GLU A 31 27.86 -6.40 -5.86
C GLU A 31 28.24 -5.28 -4.89
N SER A 32 27.27 -4.40 -4.60
CA SER A 32 27.55 -3.25 -3.75
C SER A 32 27.70 -3.66 -2.27
N PRO A 33 28.53 -2.96 -1.48
CA PRO A 33 28.69 -3.24 -0.05
C PRO A 33 27.37 -3.30 0.72
N MET A 34 26.37 -2.48 0.34
CA MET A 34 25.04 -2.52 0.93
C MET A 34 24.32 -3.85 0.74
N MET A 35 24.51 -4.53 -0.41
CA MET A 35 23.87 -5.83 -0.68
C MET A 35 24.44 -6.95 0.18
N HIS A 36 25.73 -6.90 0.52
CA HIS A 36 26.35 -7.88 1.41
C HIS A 36 25.91 -7.74 2.86
N VAL A 37 25.43 -6.56 3.26
CA VAL A 37 24.93 -6.30 4.62
C VAL A 37 23.43 -6.58 4.72
N ALA A 38 22.64 -6.32 3.69
CA ALA A 38 21.20 -6.50 3.74
C ALA A 38 20.77 -7.96 3.63
N ALA A 39 19.68 -8.32 4.33
CA ALA A 39 19.06 -9.65 4.17
C ALA A 39 18.49 -9.85 2.75
N ILE A 40 17.99 -8.77 2.13
CA ILE A 40 17.50 -8.78 0.74
C ILE A 40 18.17 -7.64 -0.04
N GLY A 41 18.81 -7.97 -1.16
CA GLY A 41 19.38 -7.00 -2.09
C GLY A 41 18.52 -6.79 -3.33
N ILE A 42 18.06 -5.56 -3.57
CA ILE A 42 17.37 -5.15 -4.80
C ILE A 42 18.31 -4.24 -5.59
N CYS A 43 18.83 -4.75 -6.70
CA CYS A 43 19.74 -4.00 -7.58
C CYS A 43 19.07 -3.71 -8.93
N ALA A 44 18.75 -2.44 -9.18
CA ALA A 44 18.26 -1.98 -10.48
C ALA A 44 19.42 -1.37 -11.30
N VAL A 45 20.03 -2.19 -12.16
CA VAL A 45 21.15 -1.76 -13.02
C VAL A 45 20.62 -0.88 -14.16
N VAL A 46 20.71 0.43 -13.98
CA VAL A 46 20.19 1.43 -14.95
C VAL A 46 21.24 1.96 -15.92
N GLY A 47 22.51 1.54 -15.77
CA GLY A 47 23.64 2.03 -16.56
C GLY A 47 24.05 3.48 -16.25
N ALA A 48 25.00 4.01 -17.04
CA ALA A 48 25.52 5.36 -16.85
C ALA A 48 24.45 6.44 -17.02
N GLU A 49 24.44 7.46 -16.16
CA GLU A 49 23.50 8.58 -16.24
C GLU A 49 23.86 9.51 -17.42
N CYS A 50 22.85 10.18 -17.98
CA CYS A 50 23.04 11.13 -19.10
C CYS A 50 23.96 12.30 -18.68
N ILE A 51 23.81 12.77 -17.44
CA ILE A 51 24.78 13.65 -16.79
C ILE A 51 25.60 12.79 -15.85
N THR A 52 26.91 12.67 -16.10
CA THR A 52 27.83 11.84 -15.31
C THR A 52 27.67 12.10 -13.82
N GLY A 53 27.34 11.05 -13.05
CA GLY A 53 27.17 11.11 -11.60
C GLY A 53 25.83 11.64 -11.10
N SER A 54 24.95 12.14 -11.96
CA SER A 54 23.63 12.68 -11.58
C SER A 54 22.61 11.56 -11.31
N THR A 55 22.82 10.79 -10.24
CA THR A 55 21.98 9.63 -9.90
C THR A 55 20.55 9.97 -9.51
N ARG A 56 20.20 11.26 -9.37
CA ARG A 56 18.80 11.69 -9.22
C ARG A 56 17.93 11.36 -10.45
N MET A 57 18.55 11.02 -11.58
CA MET A 57 17.89 10.73 -12.85
C MET A 57 17.38 9.28 -12.91
N LYS A 58 18.04 8.38 -13.65
CA LYS A 58 17.54 7.01 -13.82
C LYS A 58 17.54 6.23 -12.51
N SER A 59 18.60 6.37 -11.72
CA SER A 59 18.73 5.66 -10.44
C SER A 59 17.64 6.10 -9.44
N GLY A 60 17.38 7.41 -9.34
CA GLY A 60 16.30 7.97 -8.52
C GLY A 60 14.91 7.53 -9.00
N THR A 61 14.70 7.48 -10.31
CA THR A 61 13.45 6.96 -10.91
C THR A 61 13.24 5.49 -10.57
N ALA A 62 14.27 4.66 -10.72
CA ALA A 62 14.21 3.24 -10.36
C ALA A 62 13.88 3.04 -8.87
N GLN A 63 14.51 3.82 -7.99
CA GLN A 63 14.23 3.78 -6.55
C GLN A 63 12.78 4.16 -6.24
N LYS A 64 12.23 5.19 -6.88
CA LYS A 64 10.80 5.55 -6.74
C LYS A 64 9.90 4.38 -7.13
N LEU A 65 10.17 3.74 -8.26
CA LEU A 65 9.34 2.62 -8.74
C LEU A 65 9.40 1.44 -7.77
N ILE A 66 10.59 1.08 -7.28
CA ILE A 66 10.77 0.00 -6.30
C ILE A 66 10.03 0.31 -4.99
N LEU A 67 10.19 1.52 -4.44
CA LEU A 67 9.52 1.91 -3.21
C LEU A 67 7.99 1.94 -3.36
N ASN A 68 7.50 2.39 -4.53
CA ASN A 68 6.09 2.31 -4.87
C ASN A 68 5.60 0.86 -4.92
N MET A 69 6.36 -0.06 -5.53
CA MET A 69 6.01 -1.48 -5.58
C MET A 69 5.97 -2.10 -4.18
N LEU A 70 7.00 -1.88 -3.35
CA LEU A 70 7.08 -2.44 -2.00
C LEU A 70 5.90 -1.98 -1.14
N SER A 71 5.62 -0.68 -1.11
CA SER A 71 4.51 -0.12 -0.33
C SER A 71 3.14 -0.57 -0.89
N THR A 72 2.93 -0.47 -2.19
CA THR A 72 1.63 -0.80 -2.82
C THR A 72 1.32 -2.29 -2.69
N ALA A 73 2.27 -3.17 -3.02
CA ALA A 73 2.08 -4.62 -2.92
C ALA A 73 1.85 -5.06 -1.46
N SER A 74 2.55 -4.45 -0.51
CA SER A 74 2.32 -4.72 0.92
C SER A 74 0.92 -4.31 1.36
N MET A 75 0.45 -3.12 0.97
CA MET A 75 -0.90 -2.65 1.33
C MET A 75 -2.00 -3.49 0.68
N ILE A 76 -1.82 -3.97 -0.55
CA ILE A 76 -2.73 -4.93 -1.19
C ILE A 76 -2.77 -6.23 -0.36
N ARG A 77 -1.61 -6.78 0.02
CA ARG A 77 -1.53 -7.99 0.85
C ARG A 77 -2.08 -7.81 2.26
N LEU A 78 -2.18 -6.58 2.77
CA LEU A 78 -2.82 -6.22 4.04
C LEU A 78 -4.33 -5.92 3.91
N GLY A 79 -4.94 -6.18 2.75
CA GLY A 79 -6.39 -5.99 2.57
C GLY A 79 -6.82 -4.52 2.52
N LYS A 80 -5.91 -3.59 2.15
CA LYS A 80 -6.23 -2.16 1.98
C LYS A 80 -6.92 -1.84 0.67
N THR A 81 -7.02 -2.82 -0.23
CA THR A 81 -7.73 -2.72 -1.51
C THR A 81 -8.84 -3.77 -1.61
N TYR A 82 -9.82 -3.50 -2.47
CA TYR A 82 -10.80 -4.47 -2.92
C TYR A 82 -10.78 -4.42 -4.44
N GLU A 83 -10.49 -5.54 -5.09
CA GLU A 83 -10.11 -5.56 -6.49
C GLU A 83 -8.95 -4.58 -6.76
N ASN A 84 -9.12 -3.61 -7.66
CA ASN A 84 -8.17 -2.53 -7.91
C ASN A 84 -8.53 -1.21 -7.20
N LEU A 85 -9.56 -1.20 -6.34
CA LEU A 85 -10.07 -0.03 -5.65
C LEU A 85 -9.39 0.15 -4.28
N MET A 86 -9.00 1.39 -3.97
CA MET A 86 -8.41 1.77 -2.68
C MET A 86 -9.50 2.05 -1.64
N VAL A 87 -10.03 0.99 -1.04
CA VAL A 87 -11.19 1.06 -0.13
C VAL A 87 -10.87 1.55 1.28
N ASP A 88 -9.59 1.60 1.67
CA ASP A 88 -9.14 2.11 2.97
C ASP A 88 -8.73 3.60 2.86
N VAL A 89 -9.65 4.41 2.37
CA VAL A 89 -9.46 5.86 2.19
C VAL A 89 -10.03 6.62 3.38
N ASN A 90 -9.25 7.55 3.94
CA ASN A 90 -9.71 8.44 5.00
C ASN A 90 -10.29 9.73 4.40
N ALA A 91 -11.61 9.90 4.45
CA ALA A 91 -12.32 11.00 3.79
C ALA A 91 -12.31 12.32 4.58
N THR A 92 -11.13 12.93 4.77
CA THR A 92 -10.95 14.14 5.60
C THR A 92 -11.31 15.47 4.93
N ASN A 93 -11.57 15.47 3.62
CA ASN A 93 -11.94 16.67 2.86
C ASN A 93 -12.96 16.34 1.76
N GLN A 94 -13.57 17.37 1.18
CA GLN A 94 -14.63 17.21 0.15
C GLN A 94 -14.18 16.34 -1.04
N LYS A 95 -12.93 16.51 -1.52
CA LYS A 95 -12.37 15.69 -2.60
C LYS A 95 -12.30 14.21 -2.21
N LEU A 96 -11.87 13.92 -0.98
CA LEU A 96 -11.76 12.54 -0.50
C LEU A 96 -13.13 11.93 -0.19
N LYS A 97 -14.13 12.72 0.22
CA LYS A 97 -15.53 12.29 0.34
C LYS A 97 -16.10 11.87 -1.01
N ALA A 98 -16.00 12.74 -2.03
CA ALA A 98 -16.45 12.42 -3.38
C ALA A 98 -15.73 11.18 -3.96
N ARG A 99 -14.45 11.00 -3.62
CA ARG A 99 -13.70 9.79 -3.99
C ARG A 99 -14.24 8.55 -3.27
N ALA A 100 -14.56 8.63 -1.98
CA ALA A 100 -15.13 7.52 -1.23
C ALA A 100 -16.48 7.09 -1.80
N THR A 101 -17.39 8.03 -2.09
CA THR A 101 -18.68 7.76 -2.74
C THR A 101 -18.49 7.03 -4.06
N ARG A 102 -17.60 7.52 -4.94
CA ARG A 102 -17.29 6.85 -6.21
C ARG A 102 -16.74 5.44 -6.03
N ILE A 103 -15.89 5.22 -5.03
CA ILE A 103 -15.31 3.89 -4.75
C ILE A 103 -16.40 2.91 -4.29
N VAL A 104 -17.33 3.36 -3.45
CA VAL A 104 -18.45 2.52 -3.01
C VAL A 104 -19.32 2.15 -4.22
N MET A 105 -19.73 3.13 -5.02
CA MET A 105 -20.51 2.90 -6.23
C MET A 105 -19.82 1.93 -7.20
N GLN A 106 -18.52 2.08 -7.43
CA GLN A 106 -17.77 1.20 -8.34
C GLN A 106 -17.62 -0.23 -7.81
N ALA A 107 -17.62 -0.42 -6.49
CA ALA A 107 -17.47 -1.74 -5.89
C ALA A 107 -18.79 -2.52 -5.76
N THR A 108 -19.93 -1.82 -5.81
CA THR A 108 -21.25 -2.40 -5.50
C THR A 108 -22.33 -2.11 -6.54
N ASP A 109 -22.02 -1.36 -7.59
CA ASP A 109 -22.95 -0.90 -8.63
C ASP A 109 -24.21 -0.19 -8.10
N CYS A 110 -24.12 0.43 -6.91
CA CYS A 110 -25.24 1.12 -6.28
C CYS A 110 -25.41 2.57 -6.78
N SER A 111 -26.54 3.20 -6.43
CA SER A 111 -26.72 4.63 -6.69
C SER A 111 -25.84 5.49 -5.77
N GLU A 112 -25.64 6.76 -6.15
CA GLU A 112 -24.92 7.75 -5.34
C GLU A 112 -25.60 7.97 -3.98
N GLU A 113 -26.93 8.03 -3.96
CA GLU A 113 -27.72 8.17 -2.73
C GLU A 113 -27.53 6.99 -1.76
N GLN A 114 -27.50 5.76 -2.29
CA GLN A 114 -27.22 4.55 -1.51
C GLN A 114 -25.79 4.57 -0.96
N ALA A 115 -24.81 4.97 -1.79
CA ALA A 115 -23.42 5.07 -1.38
C ALA A 115 -23.22 6.10 -0.26
N ASP A 116 -23.83 7.28 -0.38
CA ASP A 116 -23.73 8.34 0.63
C ASP A 116 -24.39 7.94 1.94
N THR A 117 -25.55 7.28 1.87
CA THR A 117 -26.25 6.76 3.06
C THR A 117 -25.40 5.71 3.78
N ALA A 118 -24.84 4.75 3.04
CA ALA A 118 -23.97 3.72 3.60
C ALA A 118 -22.67 4.31 4.17
N LEU A 119 -22.07 5.30 3.50
CA LEU A 119 -20.88 6.00 3.99
C LEU A 119 -21.17 6.76 5.29
N GLN A 120 -22.30 7.43 5.40
CA GLN A 120 -22.69 8.11 6.63
C GLN A 120 -22.84 7.11 7.78
N ALA A 121 -23.57 6.00 7.55
CA ALA A 121 -23.72 4.94 8.54
C ALA A 121 -22.37 4.27 8.92
N ALA A 122 -21.42 4.22 7.99
CA ALA A 122 -20.09 3.66 8.18
C ALA A 122 -19.05 4.65 8.74
N ASN A 123 -19.45 5.86 9.16
CA ASN A 123 -18.54 6.94 9.58
C ASN A 123 -17.49 7.30 8.53
N ASN A 124 -17.91 7.39 7.26
CA ASN A 124 -17.13 7.64 6.05
C ASN A 124 -16.05 6.57 5.74
N ARG A 125 -16.19 5.36 6.29
CA ARG A 125 -15.30 4.23 5.98
C ARG A 125 -15.80 3.47 4.76
N ALA A 126 -15.22 3.75 3.60
CA ALA A 126 -15.64 3.14 2.32
C ALA A 126 -15.63 1.60 2.36
N LYS A 127 -14.59 0.99 2.94
CA LYS A 127 -14.51 -0.48 3.09
C LYS A 127 -15.71 -1.08 3.85
N LEU A 128 -16.15 -0.42 4.92
CA LEU A 128 -17.30 -0.88 5.71
C LEU A 128 -18.61 -0.64 4.96
N ALA A 129 -18.77 0.54 4.35
CA ALA A 129 -19.93 0.88 3.53
C ALA A 129 -20.15 -0.12 2.38
N ILE A 130 -19.07 -0.54 1.70
CA ILE A 130 -19.12 -1.57 0.67
C ILE A 130 -19.66 -2.89 1.23
N LEU A 131 -19.15 -3.34 2.39
CA LEU A 131 -19.61 -4.57 3.01
C LEU A 131 -21.09 -4.51 3.37
N MET A 132 -21.54 -3.40 3.96
CA MET A 132 -22.94 -3.18 4.31
C MET A 132 -23.86 -3.29 3.09
N ILE A 133 -23.49 -2.68 1.95
CA ILE A 133 -24.29 -2.74 0.73
C ILE A 133 -24.32 -4.16 0.15
N LEU A 134 -23.17 -4.84 0.08
CA LEU A 134 -23.08 -6.18 -0.53
C LEU A 134 -23.76 -7.28 0.29
N THR A 135 -23.89 -7.09 1.61
CA THR A 135 -24.45 -8.10 2.54
C THR A 135 -25.81 -7.72 3.11
N GLY A 136 -26.23 -6.45 2.96
CA GLY A 136 -27.44 -5.94 3.59
C GLY A 136 -27.35 -5.79 5.12
N GLN A 137 -26.16 -5.96 5.70
CA GLN A 137 -25.93 -5.90 7.15
C GLN A 137 -25.93 -4.47 7.69
N SER A 138 -26.22 -4.34 9.00
CA SER A 138 -26.00 -3.09 9.73
C SER A 138 -24.50 -2.78 9.86
N ALA A 139 -24.16 -1.52 10.17
CA ALA A 139 -22.77 -1.10 10.35
C ALA A 139 -22.04 -1.90 11.44
N THR A 140 -22.73 -2.25 12.53
CA THR A 140 -22.16 -3.01 13.65
C THR A 140 -21.86 -4.46 13.26
N GLU A 141 -22.80 -5.11 12.57
CA GLU A 141 -22.62 -6.50 12.09
C GLU A 141 -21.50 -6.58 11.05
N ALA A 142 -21.51 -5.67 10.07
CA ALA A 142 -20.47 -5.59 9.05
C ALA A 142 -19.09 -5.29 9.65
N GLU A 143 -19.02 -4.46 10.70
CA GLU A 143 -17.77 -4.17 11.40
C GLU A 143 -17.21 -5.39 12.14
N ALA A 144 -18.07 -6.13 12.84
CA ALA A 144 -17.70 -7.39 13.48
C ALA A 144 -17.20 -8.41 12.44
N GLN A 145 -17.95 -8.60 11.36
CA GLN A 145 -17.57 -9.53 10.30
C GLN A 145 -16.26 -9.15 9.60
N LEU A 146 -16.01 -7.86 9.40
CA LEU A 146 -14.76 -7.39 8.83
C LEU A 146 -13.59 -7.64 9.79
N ALA A 147 -13.79 -7.48 11.10
CA ALA A 147 -12.79 -7.78 12.12
C ALA A 147 -12.45 -9.28 12.17
N ASP A 148 -13.47 -10.15 12.16
CA ASP A 148 -13.32 -11.62 12.16
C ASP A 148 -12.56 -12.11 10.93
N ASN A 149 -12.67 -11.40 9.81
CA ASN A 149 -11.96 -11.68 8.57
C ASN A 149 -10.62 -10.93 8.44
N GLY A 150 -10.06 -10.41 9.54
CA GLY A 150 -8.76 -9.75 9.57
C GLY A 150 -8.68 -8.46 8.75
N GLY A 151 -9.82 -7.80 8.51
CA GLY A 151 -9.91 -6.58 7.73
C GLY A 151 -9.93 -6.78 6.21
N PHE A 152 -10.00 -8.03 5.72
CA PHE A 152 -10.05 -8.35 4.30
C PHE A 152 -11.48 -8.36 3.77
N LEU A 153 -11.86 -7.29 3.05
CA LEU A 153 -13.21 -7.13 2.51
C LEU A 153 -13.65 -8.31 1.63
N ARG A 154 -12.78 -8.84 0.74
CA ARG A 154 -13.13 -9.99 -0.10
C ARG A 154 -13.51 -11.24 0.71
N ARG A 155 -12.78 -11.51 1.80
CA ARG A 155 -13.08 -12.65 2.68
C ARG A 155 -14.39 -12.42 3.43
N ALA A 156 -14.58 -11.20 3.94
CA ALA A 156 -15.81 -10.82 4.61
C ALA A 156 -17.04 -10.97 3.70
N VAL A 157 -16.99 -10.53 2.44
CA VAL A 157 -18.11 -10.73 1.50
C VAL A 157 -18.39 -12.23 1.28
N GLN A 158 -17.34 -13.03 1.08
CA GLN A 158 -17.47 -14.47 0.84
C GLN A 158 -17.98 -15.26 2.05
N SER A 159 -17.68 -14.83 3.28
CA SER A 159 -18.17 -15.50 4.48
C SER A 159 -19.65 -15.27 4.77
N HIS A 160 -20.29 -14.32 4.06
CA HIS A 160 -21.73 -14.07 4.12
C HIS A 160 -22.52 -14.88 3.09
N SER A 161 -21.85 -15.31 2.01
CA SER A 161 -22.46 -16.01 0.88
C SER A 161 -22.63 -17.51 1.14
#